data_AF-A0AB37KVF9-F1
#
_entry.id   AF-A0AB37KVF9-F1
#
_cell.length_a   1.000
_cell.length_b   1.000
_cell.length_c   1.000
_cell.angle_alpha   90.00
_cell.angle_beta   90.00
_cell.angle_gamma   90.00
#
_symmetry.space_group_name_H-M   'P 1'
#
loop_
_entity.id
_entity.type
_entity.pdbx_description
1 polymer ?
#
loop_
_entity_poly.entity_id
_entity_poly.type
_entity_poly.pdbx_seq_one_letter_code
_entity_poly.pdbx_strand_id
1 'polypeptide(L)'
;MSGKHRNKTISFRVSERERQEIEAKILVSGMSKKDYFTRSCIYNRVCVVGKEETVYKIVEKLKEMDIHLAELAQQIIDNPATVTSEDMEELSMEYTDLLNAVIWMLDGARYLWQKNSPDSGN
;
A
#
# COMPACT_ATOMS: atom_id res chain seq x y z
N MET A 1 23.80 30.28 -13.89
CA MET A 1 22.91 29.66 -12.88
C MET A 1 23.55 28.37 -12.38
N SER A 2 24.08 28.38 -11.16
CA SER A 2 24.83 27.25 -10.58
C SER A 2 23.89 26.21 -9.96
N GLY A 3 23.16 25.47 -10.80
CA GLY A 3 22.29 24.37 -10.37
C GLY A 3 23.04 23.04 -10.31
N LYS A 4 24.06 22.92 -9.47
CA LYS A 4 24.78 21.64 -9.31
C LYS A 4 23.89 20.70 -8.47
N HIS A 5 22.99 19.95 -9.12
CA HIS A 5 22.30 18.84 -8.46
C HIS A 5 23.37 17.91 -7.85
N ARG A 6 23.36 17.74 -6.52
CA ARG A 6 24.40 17.01 -5.80
C ARG A 6 24.54 15.55 -6.27
N ASN A 7 23.43 14.93 -6.70
CA ASN A 7 23.35 13.51 -7.07
C ASN A 7 22.66 13.33 -8.43
N LYS A 8 22.99 12.22 -9.13
CA LYS A 8 22.37 11.84 -10.41
C LYS A 8 20.92 11.37 -10.20
N THR A 9 20.04 11.67 -11.16
CA THR A 9 18.66 11.18 -11.21
C THR A 9 18.61 9.72 -11.66
N ILE A 10 17.77 8.92 -11.02
CA ILE A 10 17.43 7.55 -11.43
C ILE A 10 16.00 7.59 -11.97
N SER A 11 15.79 7.05 -13.17
CA SER A 11 14.50 7.02 -13.85
C SER A 11 14.17 5.61 -14.35
N PHE A 12 12.92 5.20 -14.20
CA PHE A 12 12.41 3.93 -14.68
C PHE A 12 11.27 4.16 -15.67
N ARG A 13 11.04 3.20 -16.56
CA ARG A 13 9.83 3.14 -17.39
C ARG A 13 8.96 2.03 -16.83
N VAL A 14 7.72 2.36 -16.54
CA VAL A 14 6.72 1.44 -15.99
C VAL A 14 5.48 1.52 -16.85
N SER A 15 4.76 0.41 -16.96
CA SER A 15 3.40 0.38 -17.50
C SER A 15 2.46 1.22 -16.63
N GLU A 16 1.30 1.59 -17.18
CA GLU A 16 0.30 2.34 -16.42
C GLU A 16 -0.18 1.56 -15.20
N ARG A 17 -0.25 0.23 -15.33
CA ARG A 17 -0.62 -0.68 -14.25
C ARG A 17 0.39 -0.67 -13.11
N GLU A 18 1.67 -0.86 -13.41
CA GLU A 18 2.75 -0.79 -12.42
C GLU A 18 2.80 0.59 -11.75
N ARG A 19 2.49 1.66 -12.51
CA ARG A 19 2.40 3.01 -11.97
C ARG A 19 1.30 3.14 -10.92
N GLN A 20 0.09 2.65 -11.19
CA GLN A 20 -1.02 2.67 -10.23
C GLN A 20 -0.65 1.95 -8.93
N GLU A 21 -0.04 0.76 -9.02
CA GLU A 21 0.41 0.01 -7.84
C GLU A 21 1.46 0.78 -7.02
N ILE A 22 2.41 1.44 -7.69
CA ILE A 22 3.44 2.24 -7.03
C ILE A 22 2.80 3.43 -6.29
N GLU A 23 1.85 4.14 -6.91
CA GLU A 23 1.15 5.26 -6.28
C GLU A 23 0.35 4.82 -5.05
N ALA A 24 -0.36 3.69 -5.14
CA ALA A 24 -1.09 3.11 -4.03
C ALA A 24 -0.15 2.77 -2.85
N LYS A 25 1.00 2.14 -3.13
CA LYS A 25 1.98 1.82 -2.08
C LYS A 25 2.62 3.07 -1.47
N ILE A 26 2.87 4.12 -2.26
CA ILE A 26 3.36 5.41 -1.75
C ILE A 26 2.33 6.00 -0.78
N LEU A 27 1.06 6.04 -1.18
CA LEU A 27 -0.03 6.59 -0.36
C LEU A 27 -0.12 5.86 0.99
N VAL A 28 -0.17 4.53 0.96
CA VAL A 28 -0.30 3.69 2.16
C VAL A 28 0.94 3.78 3.06
N SER A 29 2.13 3.97 2.49
CA SER A 29 3.37 4.12 3.28
C SER A 29 3.43 5.39 4.12
N GLY A 30 2.62 6.41 3.81
CA GLY A 30 2.68 7.73 4.43
C GLY A 30 3.97 8.52 4.13
N MET A 31 4.80 8.06 3.20
CA MET A 31 6.06 8.69 2.82
C MET A 31 5.90 9.63 1.63
N SER A 32 6.80 10.62 1.52
CA SER A 32 6.93 11.37 0.27
C SER A 32 7.40 10.45 -0.85
N LYS A 33 6.98 10.71 -2.09
CA LYS A 33 7.40 9.95 -3.29
C LYS A 33 8.91 9.71 -3.34
N LYS A 34 9.69 10.77 -3.09
CA LYS A 34 11.14 10.73 -3.10
C LYS A 34 11.68 9.76 -2.04
N ASP A 35 11.17 9.84 -0.82
CA ASP A 35 11.62 9.00 0.28
C ASP A 35 11.21 7.55 0.09
N TYR A 36 10.00 7.32 -0.43
CA TYR A 36 9.50 6.00 -0.79
C TYR A 36 10.41 5.32 -1.82
N PHE A 37 10.71 5.98 -2.94
CA PHE A 37 11.59 5.41 -3.96
C PHE A 37 13.01 5.19 -3.43
N THR A 38 13.55 6.17 -2.69
CA THR A 38 14.91 6.06 -2.13
C THR A 38 15.02 4.86 -1.20
N ARG A 39 14.05 4.68 -0.28
CA ARG A 39 14.06 3.58 0.69
C ARG A 39 13.74 2.24 0.02
N SER A 40 12.79 2.20 -0.90
CA SER A 40 12.44 0.98 -1.65
C SER A 40 13.63 0.48 -2.46
N CYS A 41 14.37 1.38 -3.13
CA CYS A 41 15.54 1.03 -3.92
C CYS A 41 16.75 0.60 -3.08
N ILE A 42 16.96 1.18 -1.88
CA ILE A 42 18.12 0.85 -1.03
C ILE A 42 17.90 -0.44 -0.25
N TYR A 43 16.70 -0.63 0.32
CA TYR A 43 16.47 -1.70 1.30
C TYR A 43 15.72 -2.90 0.76
N ASN A 44 15.21 -2.85 -0.48
CA ASN A 44 14.35 -3.90 -1.07
C ASN A 44 13.16 -4.31 -0.16
N ARG A 45 12.86 -3.48 0.84
CA ARG A 45 11.83 -3.64 1.86
C ARG A 45 11.37 -2.25 2.25
N VAL A 46 10.05 -2.02 2.21
CA VAL A 46 9.48 -0.79 2.75
C VAL A 46 9.25 -0.98 4.24
N CYS A 47 10.04 -0.27 5.03
CA CYS A 47 9.81 -0.13 6.46
C CYS A 47 8.66 0.85 6.69
N VAL A 48 7.56 0.37 7.26
CA VAL A 48 6.45 1.22 7.73
C VAL A 48 6.90 1.91 9.02
N VAL A 49 7.32 3.17 8.93
CA VAL A 49 7.76 3.92 10.11
C VAL A 49 6.55 4.55 10.78
N GLY A 50 5.90 3.81 11.69
CA GLY A 50 4.77 4.30 12.48
C GLY A 50 5.14 4.54 13.94
N LYS A 51 4.74 5.68 14.51
CA LYS A 51 4.52 5.79 15.96
C LYS A 51 3.24 5.00 16.30
N GLU A 52 3.12 4.46 17.51
CA GLU A 52 1.97 3.64 17.96
C GLU A 52 0.61 4.27 17.59
N GLU A 53 0.46 5.58 17.82
CA GLU A 53 -0.71 6.39 17.45
C GLU A 53 -1.06 6.36 15.95
N THR A 54 -0.08 6.18 15.06
CA THR A 54 -0.26 6.16 13.61
C THR A 54 -0.72 4.77 13.14
N VAL A 55 -0.22 3.71 13.78
CA VAL A 55 -0.66 2.33 13.54
C VAL A 55 -2.13 2.17 13.95
N TYR A 56 -2.54 2.76 15.08
CA TYR A 56 -3.93 2.75 15.51
C TYR A 56 -4.89 3.42 14.52
N LYS A 57 -4.49 4.54 13.90
CA LYS A 57 -5.28 5.19 12.85
C LYS A 57 -5.43 4.33 11.59
N ILE A 58 -4.40 3.56 11.23
CA ILE A 58 -4.47 2.61 10.11
C ILE A 58 -5.46 1.49 10.44
N VAL A 59 -5.39 0.92 11.65
CA VAL A 59 -6.32 -0.12 12.11
C VAL A 59 -7.76 0.40 12.16
N GLU A 60 -7.97 1.64 12.61
CA GLU A 60 -9.28 2.28 12.62
C GLU A 60 -9.83 2.45 11.19
N LYS A 61 -9.00 2.91 10.26
CA LYS A 61 -9.40 3.04 8.84
C LYS A 61 -9.67 1.69 8.18
N LEU A 62 -8.92 0.65 8.53
CA LEU A 62 -9.20 -0.71 8.06
C LEU A 62 -10.55 -1.24 8.58
N LYS A 63 -10.91 -0.93 9.83
CA LYS A 63 -12.24 -1.27 10.37
C LYS A 63 -13.37 -0.52 9.68
N GLU A 64 -13.18 0.77 9.38
CA GLU A 64 -14.16 1.53 8.61
C GLU A 64 -14.34 0.93 7.20
N MET A 65 -13.24 0.54 6.57
CA MET A 65 -13.25 -0.08 5.24
C MET A 65 -13.95 -1.45 5.25
N ASP A 66 -13.77 -2.25 6.31
CA ASP A 66 -14.47 -3.52 6.52
C ASP A 66 -15.99 -3.33 6.63
N ILE A 67 -16.43 -2.29 7.34
CA ILE A 67 -17.86 -1.94 7.45
C ILE A 67 -18.43 -1.55 6.08
N HIS A 68 -17.75 -0.64 5.37
CA HIS A 68 -18.21 -0.18 4.05
C HIS A 68 -18.25 -1.33 3.02
N LEU A 69 -17.33 -2.28 3.13
CA LEU A 69 -17.33 -3.48 2.30
C LEU A 69 -18.51 -4.38 2.54
N ALA A 70 -18.84 -4.63 3.81
CA ALA A 70 -20.00 -5.42 4.18
C ALA A 70 -21.29 -4.78 3.66
N GLU A 71 -21.38 -3.45 3.72
CA GLU A 71 -22.52 -2.69 3.18
C GLU A 71 -22.63 -2.79 1.65
N LEU A 72 -21.51 -2.64 0.93
CA LEU A 72 -21.47 -2.80 -0.52
C LEU A 72 -21.82 -4.22 -0.96
N ALA A 73 -21.29 -5.23 -0.27
CA ALA A 73 -21.62 -6.63 -0.52
C ALA A 73 -23.12 -6.89 -0.33
N GLN A 74 -23.72 -6.30 0.71
CA GLN A 74 -25.16 -6.43 0.97
C GLN A 74 -26.00 -5.72 -0.11
N GLN A 75 -25.58 -4.54 -0.57
CA GLN A 75 -26.26 -3.83 -1.66
C GLN A 75 -26.22 -4.60 -2.99
N ILE A 76 -25.12 -5.30 -3.28
CA ILE A 76 -25.01 -6.17 -4.47
C ILE A 76 -25.94 -7.37 -4.36
N ILE A 77 -26.06 -7.98 -3.17
CA ILE A 77 -27.00 -9.08 -2.91
C ILE A 77 -28.46 -8.62 -3.07
N ASP A 78 -28.77 -7.41 -2.60
CA ASP A 78 -30.14 -6.88 -2.57
C ASP A 78 -30.60 -6.32 -3.93
N ASN A 79 -29.68 -5.92 -4.83
CA ASN A 79 -30.05 -5.35 -6.13
C ASN A 79 -29.07 -5.72 -7.27
N PRO A 80 -29.20 -6.92 -7.86
CA PRO A 80 -28.25 -7.44 -8.86
C PRO A 80 -28.35 -6.79 -10.25
N ALA A 81 -29.29 -5.85 -10.47
CA ALA A 81 -29.64 -5.36 -11.82
C ALA A 81 -28.86 -4.12 -12.31
N THR A 82 -27.94 -3.57 -11.51
CA THR A 82 -27.27 -2.28 -11.82
C THR A 82 -25.78 -2.36 -12.09
N VAL A 83 -25.16 -3.54 -12.03
CA VAL A 83 -23.71 -3.66 -12.21
C VAL A 83 -23.39 -4.44 -13.48
N THR A 84 -22.66 -3.82 -14.40
CA THR A 84 -22.20 -4.49 -15.62
C THR A 84 -21.01 -5.42 -15.29
N SER A 85 -20.73 -6.41 -16.15
CA SER A 85 -19.61 -7.33 -15.89
C SER A 85 -18.25 -6.64 -15.92
N GLU A 86 -18.09 -5.59 -16.73
CA GLU A 86 -16.86 -4.80 -16.79
C GLU A 86 -16.65 -3.99 -15.50
N ASP A 87 -17.70 -3.35 -14.97
CA ASP A 87 -17.61 -2.59 -13.71
C ASP A 87 -17.25 -3.51 -12.53
N MET A 88 -17.77 -4.75 -12.52
CA MET A 88 -17.42 -5.75 -11.52
C MET A 88 -15.97 -6.23 -11.63
N GLU A 89 -15.45 -6.39 -12.86
CA GLU A 89 -14.07 -6.79 -13.09
C GLU A 89 -13.08 -5.69 -12.70
N GLU A 90 -13.38 -4.43 -13.05
CA GLU A 90 -12.55 -3.28 -12.66
C GLU A 90 -12.53 -3.09 -11.15
N LEU A 91 -13.69 -3.12 -10.49
CA LEU A 91 -13.79 -3.04 -9.04
C LEU A 91 -13.07 -4.23 -8.37
N SER A 92 -13.19 -5.44 -8.90
CA SER A 92 -12.47 -6.62 -8.40
C SER A 92 -10.96 -6.47 -8.51
N MET A 93 -10.46 -5.86 -9.59
CA MET A 93 -9.03 -5.60 -9.79
C MET A 93 -8.52 -4.58 -8.79
N GLU A 94 -9.20 -3.43 -8.65
CA GLU A 94 -8.84 -2.40 -7.67
C GLU A 94 -8.86 -2.95 -6.23
N TYR A 95 -9.84 -3.79 -5.91
CA TYR A 95 -9.92 -4.44 -4.61
C TYR A 95 -8.77 -5.40 -4.35
N THR A 96 -8.42 -6.19 -5.35
CA THR A 96 -7.31 -7.14 -5.30
C THR A 96 -5.99 -6.40 -5.06
N ASP A 97 -5.81 -5.24 -5.69
CA ASP A 97 -4.62 -4.42 -5.54
C ASP A 97 -4.49 -3.78 -4.19
N LEU A 98 -5.60 -3.27 -3.67
CA LEU A 98 -5.67 -2.71 -2.34
C LEU A 98 -5.33 -3.79 -1.30
N LEU A 99 -5.94 -4.96 -1.41
CA LEU A 99 -5.66 -6.09 -0.51
C LEU A 99 -4.19 -6.54 -0.60
N ASN A 100 -3.64 -6.66 -1.81
CA ASN A 100 -2.23 -6.99 -2.02
C ASN A 100 -1.30 -5.92 -1.42
N ALA A 101 -1.64 -4.63 -1.55
CA ALA A 101 -0.88 -3.54 -0.97
C ALA A 101 -0.94 -3.57 0.58
N VAL A 102 -2.10 -3.89 1.16
CA VAL A 102 -2.28 -4.04 2.61
C VAL A 102 -1.49 -5.24 3.12
N ILE A 103 -1.56 -6.40 2.48
CA ILE A 103 -0.78 -7.60 2.85
C ILE A 103 0.70 -7.28 2.81
N TRP A 104 1.18 -6.66 1.73
CA TRP A 104 2.58 -6.28 1.60
C TRP A 104 3.03 -5.28 2.67
N MET A 105 2.17 -4.32 3.03
CA MET A 105 2.43 -3.36 4.09
C MET A 105 2.51 -4.05 5.47
N LEU A 106 1.60 -4.99 5.75
CA LEU A 106 1.61 -5.78 6.98
C LEU A 106 2.85 -6.69 7.06
N ASP A 107 3.25 -7.34 5.97
CA ASP A 107 4.49 -8.11 5.91
C ASP A 107 5.72 -7.22 6.14
N GLY A 108 5.74 -6.00 5.59
CA GLY A 108 6.79 -5.01 5.86
C GLY A 108 6.82 -4.51 7.30
N ALA A 109 5.67 -4.48 7.97
CA ALA A 109 5.51 -4.07 9.37
C ALA A 109 5.67 -5.23 10.37
N ARG A 110 5.89 -6.46 9.90
CA ARG A 110 5.95 -7.69 10.71
C ARG A 110 6.93 -7.62 11.89
N TYR A 111 8.00 -6.83 11.78
CA TYR A 111 8.97 -6.57 12.84
C TYR A 111 8.40 -5.84 14.07
N LEU A 112 7.21 -5.22 13.97
CA LEU A 112 6.55 -4.53 15.07
C LEU A 112 5.90 -5.50 16.08
N TRP A 113 5.48 -6.70 15.63
CA TRP A 113 4.80 -7.69 16.47
C TRP A 113 5.49 -9.06 16.52
N GLN A 114 6.31 -9.39 15.53
CA GLN A 114 7.28 -10.45 15.68
C GLN A 114 8.48 -9.90 16.44
N LYS A 115 8.51 -10.12 17.75
CA LYS A 115 9.75 -10.03 18.52
C LYS A 115 10.78 -10.90 17.80
N ASN A 116 11.83 -10.30 17.26
CA ASN A 116 13.03 -11.06 16.97
C ASN A 116 13.44 -11.72 18.30
N SER A 117 13.37 -13.05 18.40
CA SER A 117 14.19 -13.74 19.38
C SER A 117 15.63 -13.28 19.12
N PRO A 118 16.37 -12.84 20.15
CA PRO A 118 17.77 -12.51 19.98
C PRO A 118 18.52 -13.83 19.81
N ASP A 119 18.56 -14.36 18.59
CA ASP A 119 19.64 -15.22 18.11
C ASP A 119 19.45 -15.58 16.62
N SER A 120 20.28 -14.99 15.79
CA SER A 120 21.00 -15.69 14.71
C SER A 120 21.99 -14.70 14.10
N GLY A 121 23.23 -14.78 14.60
CA GLY A 121 24.35 -14.00 14.09
C GLY A 121 24.70 -14.34 12.64
N ASN A 122 25.15 -13.34 11.90
CA ASN A 122 26.57 -13.11 11.59
C ASN A 122 26.72 -11.72 10.96
#